data_AF-A0A2B7ZH61-F1
#
_entry.id   AF-A0A2B7ZH61-F1
#
_cell.length_a   1.000
_cell.length_b   1.000
_cell.length_c   1.000
_cell.angle_alpha   90.00
_cell.angle_beta   90.00
_cell.angle_gamma   90.00
#
_symmetry.space_group_name_H-M   'P 1'
#
loop_
_entity.id
_entity.type
_entity.pdbx_description
1 polymer ?
#
loop_
_entity_poly.entity_id
_entity_poly.type
_entity_poly.pdbx_seq_one_letter_code
_entity_poly.pdbx_strand_id
1 'polypeptide(L)'
;MSTSSPPPPSSGAPTPSLLPTTNGPTTNHLSPFSSPSLSAPTTATALASANTSSATTAPPFKFPATYSFPPFFTLQPNTTTRLSQFQKWSSLIQAWCRHHRIYRLSLIDAVDSPLFHNAELRKRLSLADARTVVDWMVRGEGGGRRAEWVGGESGGKAVAWIWWRTPEEWAGVLVDWVEETGQKNTVLTLYELMEGEATISQEFHGMDPDVLAKSLNVLVKRGKAQVFGSEDSQGVKFF
;
A
#
# COMPACT_ATOMS: atom_id res chain seq x y z
N MET A 1 -55.64 10.35 13.70
CA MET A 1 -56.37 11.28 14.60
C MET A 1 -55.95 10.84 16.01
N SER A 2 -55.22 11.61 16.82
CA SER A 2 -54.91 13.05 16.79
C SER A 2 -53.49 13.27 17.38
N THR A 3 -52.52 13.85 16.67
CA THR A 3 -52.13 15.29 16.65
C THR A 3 -51.85 15.94 18.03
N SER A 4 -50.57 16.21 18.34
CA SER A 4 -50.12 17.48 18.99
C SER A 4 -48.58 17.64 19.10
N SER A 5 -48.10 18.82 18.66
CA SER A 5 -46.82 19.52 18.90
C SER A 5 -47.14 21.03 18.66
N PRO A 6 -46.39 22.08 19.11
CA PRO A 6 -44.92 22.24 19.20
C PRO A 6 -44.55 22.75 20.64
N PRO A 7 -43.83 23.88 21.00
CA PRO A 7 -43.04 24.92 20.30
C PRO A 7 -41.53 25.02 20.73
N PRO A 8 -40.69 25.86 20.07
CA PRO A 8 -39.26 26.08 20.42
C PRO A 8 -38.90 27.53 20.86
N PRO A 9 -37.68 27.75 21.42
CA PRO A 9 -36.91 29.00 21.33
C PRO A 9 -35.75 28.87 20.30
N SER A 10 -35.34 29.82 19.45
CA SER A 10 -35.27 31.30 19.44
C SER A 10 -33.88 31.89 19.77
N SER A 11 -33.20 32.33 18.71
CA SER A 11 -32.21 33.43 18.57
C SER A 11 -31.03 33.59 19.54
N GLY A 12 -29.83 33.75 18.98
CA GLY A 12 -28.63 34.19 19.70
C GLY A 12 -27.43 34.49 18.80
N ALA A 13 -27.42 35.67 18.16
CA ALA A 13 -26.27 36.16 17.39
C ALA A 13 -25.84 37.55 17.89
N PRO A 14 -24.52 37.83 17.93
CA PRO A 14 -24.02 39.19 17.79
C PRO A 14 -22.94 39.32 16.69
N THR A 15 -22.74 40.55 16.22
CA THR A 15 -21.83 40.89 15.11
C THR A 15 -20.65 41.78 15.62
N PRO A 16 -19.86 42.50 14.78
CA PRO A 16 -18.39 42.40 14.81
C PRO A 16 -17.67 43.52 15.57
N SER A 17 -16.34 43.38 15.73
CA SER A 17 -15.44 44.46 16.20
C SER A 17 -14.17 44.61 15.34
N LEU A 18 -14.18 45.69 14.55
CA LEU A 18 -13.11 46.69 14.30
C LEU A 18 -11.65 46.29 14.04
N LEU A 19 -11.11 46.90 12.98
CA LEU A 19 -9.68 47.09 12.67
C LEU A 19 -9.07 48.22 13.54
N PRO A 20 -7.73 48.40 13.56
CA PRO A 20 -7.21 49.62 12.92
C PRO A 20 -5.87 49.47 12.17
N THR A 21 -5.53 50.50 11.37
CA THR A 21 -4.37 50.58 10.48
C THR A 21 -3.33 51.60 10.94
N THR A 22 -2.04 51.30 10.86
CA THR A 22 -0.88 52.24 10.86
C THR A 22 0.38 51.52 10.33
N ASN A 23 1.49 52.18 9.96
CA ASN A 23 1.75 53.34 9.08
C ASN A 23 3.28 53.60 9.08
N GLY A 24 3.90 53.91 7.93
CA GLY A 24 5.13 54.73 7.89
C GLY A 24 6.47 54.11 7.42
N PRO A 25 7.48 54.94 7.04
CA PRO A 25 8.37 54.62 5.91
C PRO A 25 9.88 55.09 6.00
N THR A 26 10.61 55.00 4.88
CA THR A 26 11.93 55.63 4.54
C THR A 26 13.20 55.08 5.25
N THR A 27 14.47 55.24 4.81
CA THR A 27 15.21 55.93 3.69
C THR A 27 16.24 54.94 3.06
N ASN A 28 16.84 55.00 1.85
CA ASN A 28 17.11 55.96 0.76
C ASN A 28 18.55 56.60 0.70
N HIS A 29 19.48 56.04 -0.11
CA HIS A 29 20.74 56.65 -0.67
C HIS A 29 21.35 55.70 -1.75
N LEU A 30 21.56 56.02 -3.05
CA LEU A 30 22.56 56.88 -3.75
C LEU A 30 24.04 56.42 -3.54
N SER A 31 24.75 55.76 -4.49
CA SER A 31 25.33 56.19 -5.81
C SER A 31 26.74 56.83 -5.73
N PRO A 32 27.59 56.90 -6.79
CA PRO A 32 27.91 55.98 -7.92
C PRO A 32 29.47 55.80 -8.14
N PHE A 33 29.96 55.71 -9.40
CA PHE A 33 31.36 55.53 -9.89
C PHE A 33 31.99 54.10 -9.77
N SER A 34 33.00 53.67 -10.55
CA SER A 34 33.33 53.80 -11.99
C SER A 34 34.50 52.82 -12.35
N SER A 35 34.60 52.39 -13.61
CA SER A 35 35.55 51.37 -14.15
C SER A 35 37.03 51.88 -14.29
N PRO A 36 38.08 51.09 -14.65
CA PRO A 36 38.07 49.96 -15.63
C PRO A 36 39.00 48.72 -15.43
N SER A 37 38.60 47.64 -16.13
CA SER A 37 39.37 46.63 -16.90
C SER A 37 40.81 46.21 -16.52
N LEU A 38 41.03 44.89 -16.42
CA LEU A 38 42.22 44.20 -16.96
C LEU A 38 41.91 42.71 -17.27
N SER A 39 42.76 42.06 -18.07
CA SER A 39 42.42 40.88 -18.89
C SER A 39 42.80 39.51 -18.34
N ALA A 40 41.97 38.48 -18.58
CA ALA A 40 42.41 37.09 -18.83
C ALA A 40 41.26 36.23 -19.46
N PRO A 41 41.52 35.37 -20.45
CA PRO A 41 40.53 34.41 -20.97
C PRO A 41 40.76 32.99 -20.41
N THR A 42 39.74 32.42 -19.74
CA THR A 42 39.76 31.00 -19.34
C THR A 42 38.39 30.35 -19.58
N THR A 43 38.38 29.16 -20.18
CA THR A 43 37.18 28.45 -20.62
C THR A 43 36.32 27.96 -19.45
N ALA A 44 35.24 28.67 -19.14
CA ALA A 44 34.29 28.28 -18.11
C ALA A 44 33.32 27.19 -18.63
N THR A 45 33.72 25.92 -18.54
CA THR A 45 32.82 24.78 -18.77
C THR A 45 31.67 24.83 -17.76
N ALA A 46 30.43 24.94 -18.23
CA ALA A 46 29.25 24.99 -17.38
C ALA A 46 29.01 23.64 -16.68
N LEU A 47 29.47 23.50 -15.44
CA LEU A 47 29.05 22.45 -14.52
C LEU A 47 27.59 22.70 -14.12
N ALA A 48 26.68 22.16 -14.93
CA ALA A 48 25.27 22.08 -14.55
C ALA A 48 25.15 21.18 -13.32
N SER A 49 24.67 21.73 -12.20
CA SER A 49 24.34 20.97 -10.99
C SER A 49 23.17 20.02 -11.28
N ALA A 50 23.48 18.83 -11.78
CA ALA A 50 22.58 17.71 -11.78
C ALA A 50 22.32 17.32 -10.31
N ASN A 51 21.21 17.82 -9.75
CA ASN A 51 20.63 17.28 -8.53
C ASN A 51 20.14 15.86 -8.82
N THR A 52 21.08 14.91 -8.84
CA THR A 52 20.83 13.48 -8.99
C THR A 52 20.24 12.98 -7.68
N SER A 53 18.94 13.25 -7.48
CA SER A 53 18.15 12.68 -6.39
C SER A 53 18.27 11.16 -6.46
N SER A 54 19.07 10.59 -5.57
CA SER A 54 19.34 9.16 -5.49
C SER A 54 18.14 8.43 -4.90
N ALA A 55 17.04 8.42 -5.64
CA ALA A 55 15.91 7.55 -5.37
C ALA A 55 16.39 6.10 -5.51
N THR A 56 16.41 5.37 -4.38
CA THR A 56 16.72 3.93 -4.31
C THR A 56 15.59 3.14 -4.98
N THR A 57 15.50 3.26 -6.29
CA THR A 57 14.48 2.63 -7.12
C THR A 57 14.70 1.13 -7.07
N ALA A 58 13.78 0.42 -6.40
CA ALA A 58 13.74 -1.04 -6.44
C ALA A 58 13.77 -1.54 -7.89
N PRO A 59 14.39 -2.69 -8.18
CA PRO A 59 14.52 -3.18 -9.56
C PRO A 59 13.14 -3.26 -10.23
N PRO A 60 13.02 -2.95 -11.54
CA PRO A 60 11.72 -2.94 -12.20
C PRO A 60 11.09 -4.35 -12.23
N PHE A 61 9.78 -4.42 -12.00
CA PHE A 61 9.04 -5.68 -11.99
C PHE A 61 9.16 -6.41 -13.33
N LYS A 62 9.56 -7.68 -13.28
CA LYS A 62 9.71 -8.54 -14.46
C LYS A 62 8.42 -9.30 -14.72
N PHE A 63 7.67 -8.88 -15.73
CA PHE A 63 6.48 -9.58 -16.19
C PHE A 63 6.82 -10.97 -16.77
N PRO A 64 5.97 -11.99 -16.57
CA PRO A 64 6.14 -13.32 -17.15
C PRO A 64 5.83 -13.29 -18.65
N ALA A 65 6.43 -14.18 -19.45
CA ALA A 65 6.22 -14.24 -20.90
C ALA A 65 4.73 -14.38 -21.33
N THR A 66 3.86 -14.89 -20.46
CA THR A 66 2.40 -14.95 -20.69
C THR A 66 1.72 -13.59 -20.71
N TYR A 67 2.33 -12.55 -20.11
CA TYR A 67 1.86 -11.17 -20.16
C TYR A 67 2.07 -10.52 -21.55
N SER A 68 2.99 -11.06 -22.36
CA SER A 68 3.21 -10.66 -23.75
C SER A 68 2.31 -11.42 -24.76
N PHE A 69 1.38 -12.26 -24.28
CA PHE A 69 0.48 -13.06 -25.12
C PHE A 69 -0.92 -12.44 -25.21
N PRO A 70 -1.36 -11.87 -26.36
CA PRO A 70 -2.61 -11.09 -26.43
C PRO A 70 -3.89 -11.80 -25.94
N PRO A 71 -4.11 -13.11 -26.17
CA PRO A 71 -5.28 -13.82 -25.62
C PRO A 71 -5.32 -13.92 -24.10
N PHE A 72 -4.21 -13.66 -23.38
CA PHE A 72 -4.18 -13.70 -21.92
C PHE A 72 -5.11 -12.66 -21.26
N PHE A 73 -5.33 -11.52 -21.94
CA PHE A 73 -6.22 -10.43 -21.53
C PHE A 73 -7.68 -10.64 -21.97
N THR A 74 -8.03 -11.79 -22.54
CA THR A 74 -9.40 -12.10 -23.00
C THR A 74 -9.83 -13.41 -22.37
N LEU A 75 -10.96 -13.40 -21.65
CA LEU A 75 -11.44 -14.56 -20.91
C LEU A 75 -11.69 -15.75 -21.85
N GLN A 76 -10.99 -16.86 -21.61
CA GLN A 76 -11.03 -18.00 -22.52
C GLN A 76 -12.39 -18.72 -22.46
N PRO A 77 -12.98 -19.13 -23.60
CA PRO A 77 -14.30 -19.77 -23.61
C PRO A 77 -14.26 -21.19 -23.03
N ASN A 78 -13.19 -21.94 -23.28
CA ASN A 78 -12.98 -23.29 -22.76
C ASN A 78 -12.62 -23.27 -21.27
N THR A 79 -13.30 -24.08 -20.44
CA THR A 79 -13.11 -24.14 -18.98
C THR A 79 -11.69 -24.51 -18.56
N THR A 80 -11.07 -25.52 -19.20
CA THR A 80 -9.70 -25.95 -18.89
C THR A 80 -8.69 -24.85 -19.23
N THR A 81 -8.83 -24.22 -20.40
CA THR A 81 -7.96 -23.09 -20.80
C THR A 81 -8.17 -21.88 -19.88
N ARG A 82 -9.40 -21.63 -19.43
CA ARG A 82 -9.74 -20.57 -18.46
C ARG A 82 -9.14 -20.84 -17.08
N LEU A 83 -9.16 -22.09 -16.60
CA LEU A 83 -8.51 -22.48 -15.34
C LEU A 83 -7.00 -22.20 -15.39
N SER A 84 -6.33 -22.62 -16.47
CA SER A 84 -4.90 -22.30 -16.67
C SER A 84 -4.61 -20.81 -16.85
N GLN A 85 -5.55 -20.04 -17.41
CA GLN A 85 -5.49 -18.57 -17.46
C GLN A 85 -5.62 -17.95 -16.07
N PHE A 86 -6.56 -18.41 -15.24
CA PHE A 86 -6.76 -17.92 -13.87
C PHE A 86 -5.58 -18.27 -12.95
N GLN A 87 -4.99 -19.46 -13.07
CA GLN A 87 -3.75 -19.82 -12.38
C GLN A 87 -2.61 -18.84 -12.72
N LYS A 88 -2.40 -18.55 -14.01
CA LYS A 88 -1.39 -17.60 -14.48
C LYS A 88 -1.65 -16.17 -14.00
N TRP A 89 -2.90 -15.72 -14.02
CA TRP A 89 -3.30 -14.41 -13.48
C TRP A 89 -3.08 -14.33 -11.97
N SER A 90 -3.46 -15.35 -11.20
CA SER A 90 -3.25 -15.42 -9.75
C SER A 90 -1.76 -15.34 -9.39
N SER A 91 -0.89 -16.06 -10.11
CA SER A 91 0.56 -15.96 -9.91
C SER A 91 1.12 -14.57 -10.26
N LEU A 92 0.63 -13.95 -11.34
CA LEU A 92 1.04 -12.58 -11.72
C LEU A 92 0.59 -11.54 -10.67
N ILE A 93 -0.66 -11.60 -10.22
CA ILE A 93 -1.22 -10.70 -9.21
C ILE A 93 -0.44 -10.84 -7.88
N GLN A 94 -0.17 -12.06 -7.42
CA GLN A 94 0.64 -12.30 -6.23
C GLN A 94 2.07 -11.78 -6.37
N ALA A 95 2.74 -12.02 -7.51
CA ALA A 95 4.09 -11.54 -7.76
C ALA A 95 4.16 -10.00 -7.81
N TRP A 96 3.21 -9.35 -8.48
CA TRP A 96 3.09 -7.90 -8.54
C TRP A 96 2.85 -7.28 -7.15
N CYS A 97 1.95 -7.89 -6.36
CA CYS A 97 1.64 -7.42 -5.02
C CYS A 97 2.81 -7.60 -4.05
N ARG A 98 3.53 -8.75 -4.10
CA ARG A 98 4.77 -8.97 -3.33
C ARG A 98 5.84 -7.93 -3.69
N HIS A 99 6.02 -7.63 -4.97
CA HIS A 99 7.03 -6.70 -5.46
C HIS A 99 6.84 -5.27 -4.94
N HIS A 100 5.59 -4.80 -4.94
CA HIS A 100 5.24 -3.44 -4.53
C HIS A 100 4.74 -3.35 -3.07
N ARG A 101 4.79 -4.46 -2.31
CA ARG A 101 4.19 -4.64 -0.97
C ARG A 101 2.72 -4.20 -0.88
N ILE A 102 1.94 -4.41 -1.94
CA ILE A 102 0.52 -4.04 -2.01
C ILE A 102 -0.34 -5.17 -1.43
N TYR A 103 -0.67 -5.11 -0.15
CA TYR A 103 -1.52 -6.11 0.52
C TYR A 103 -3.02 -5.96 0.20
N ARG A 104 -3.50 -4.72 0.01
CA ARG A 104 -4.89 -4.40 -0.41
C ARG A 104 -4.88 -3.94 -1.87
N LEU A 105 -5.51 -4.69 -2.77
CA LEU A 105 -5.63 -4.34 -4.19
C LEU A 105 -7.02 -3.75 -4.49
N SER A 106 -7.07 -2.46 -4.82
CA SER A 106 -8.26 -1.84 -5.43
C SER A 106 -8.30 -2.17 -6.92
N LEU A 107 -9.38 -2.83 -7.37
CA LEU A 107 -9.58 -3.19 -8.77
C LEU A 107 -9.91 -2.00 -9.67
N ILE A 108 -10.41 -0.90 -9.11
CA ILE A 108 -10.72 0.32 -9.87
C ILE A 108 -9.40 1.00 -10.28
N ASP A 109 -8.44 1.11 -9.38
CA ASP A 109 -7.13 1.70 -9.66
C ASP A 109 -6.23 0.71 -10.42
N ALA A 110 -6.39 -0.60 -10.17
CA ALA A 110 -5.57 -1.61 -10.82
C ALA A 110 -5.85 -1.78 -12.33
N VAL A 111 -7.06 -1.48 -12.83
CA VAL A 111 -7.37 -1.67 -14.27
C VAL A 111 -6.64 -0.72 -15.20
N ASP A 112 -6.27 0.47 -14.72
CA ASP A 112 -5.43 1.42 -15.47
C ASP A 112 -3.93 1.24 -15.15
N SER A 113 -3.59 0.46 -14.11
CA SER A 113 -2.21 0.11 -13.74
C SER A 113 -1.59 -0.95 -14.68
N PRO A 114 -0.24 -1.05 -14.72
CA PRO A 114 0.46 -2.08 -15.48
C PRO A 114 0.18 -3.53 -15.05
N LEU A 115 -0.57 -3.78 -13.96
CA LEU A 115 -1.00 -5.14 -13.62
C LEU A 115 -2.02 -5.68 -14.62
N PHE A 116 -2.99 -4.86 -15.01
CA PHE A 116 -4.09 -5.26 -15.90
C PHE A 116 -4.06 -4.60 -17.28
N HIS A 117 -3.28 -3.53 -17.48
CA HIS A 117 -3.13 -2.83 -18.75
C HIS A 117 -1.72 -2.97 -19.33
N ASN A 118 -1.59 -3.77 -20.39
CA ASN A 118 -0.39 -3.84 -21.22
C ASN A 118 -0.47 -2.81 -22.36
N ALA A 119 0.27 -1.71 -22.19
CA ALA A 119 0.35 -0.63 -23.17
C ALA A 119 1.05 -1.02 -24.49
N GLU A 120 2.04 -1.92 -24.44
CA GLU A 120 2.78 -2.40 -25.63
C GLU A 120 1.85 -3.19 -26.57
N LEU A 121 1.08 -4.11 -26.00
CA LEU A 121 0.06 -4.89 -26.74
C LEU A 121 -1.22 -4.10 -27.02
N ARG A 122 -1.40 -2.94 -26.37
CA ARG A 122 -2.66 -2.18 -26.31
C ARG A 122 -3.83 -3.09 -25.86
N LYS A 123 -3.59 -3.91 -24.83
CA LYS A 123 -4.57 -4.83 -24.24
C LYS A 123 -4.74 -4.53 -22.76
N ARG A 124 -6.00 -4.50 -22.30
CA ARG A 124 -6.34 -4.42 -20.88
C ARG A 124 -7.36 -5.49 -20.52
N LEU A 125 -7.23 -6.05 -19.32
CA LEU A 125 -8.26 -6.88 -18.71
C LEU A 125 -9.44 -5.97 -18.30
N SER A 126 -10.70 -6.38 -18.52
CA SER A 126 -11.83 -5.55 -18.08
C SER A 126 -12.03 -5.62 -16.56
N LEU A 127 -12.67 -4.62 -15.97
CA LEU A 127 -13.01 -4.65 -14.54
C LEU A 127 -13.90 -5.84 -14.16
N ALA A 128 -14.74 -6.33 -15.09
CA ALA A 128 -15.56 -7.53 -14.89
C ALA A 128 -14.72 -8.82 -14.92
N ASP A 129 -13.76 -8.92 -15.84
CA ASP A 129 -12.83 -10.06 -15.91
C ASP A 129 -11.87 -10.08 -14.71
N ALA A 130 -11.34 -8.92 -14.32
CA ALA A 130 -10.49 -8.76 -13.14
C ALA A 130 -11.23 -9.15 -11.84
N ARG A 131 -12.49 -8.73 -11.68
CA ARG A 131 -13.37 -9.21 -10.60
C ARG A 131 -13.54 -10.73 -10.65
N THR A 132 -13.75 -11.30 -11.83
CA THR A 132 -13.93 -12.75 -12.01
C THR A 132 -12.66 -13.54 -11.62
N VAL A 133 -11.48 -13.03 -11.97
CA VAL A 133 -10.17 -13.58 -11.57
C VAL A 133 -9.99 -13.53 -10.05
N VAL A 134 -10.22 -12.40 -9.41
CA VAL A 134 -10.08 -12.28 -7.94
C VAL A 134 -11.12 -13.14 -7.21
N ASP A 135 -12.35 -13.20 -7.73
CA ASP A 135 -13.40 -14.05 -7.16
C ASP A 135 -13.06 -15.55 -7.24
N TRP A 136 -12.30 -15.98 -8.25
CA TRP A 136 -11.70 -17.31 -8.33
C TRP A 136 -10.59 -17.50 -7.27
N MET A 137 -9.71 -16.50 -7.08
CA MET A 137 -8.67 -16.51 -6.02
C MET A 137 -9.26 -16.55 -4.59
N VAL A 138 -10.43 -15.94 -4.37
CA VAL A 138 -11.16 -15.95 -3.08
C VAL A 138 -11.80 -17.32 -2.80
N ARG A 139 -12.34 -17.97 -3.85
CA ARG A 139 -12.82 -19.36 -3.77
C ARG A 139 -11.71 -20.36 -3.45
N GLY A 140 -10.48 -20.07 -3.88
CA GLY A 140 -9.27 -20.80 -3.49
C GLY A 140 -9.02 -22.11 -4.25
N GLU A 141 -9.70 -22.28 -5.38
CA GLU A 141 -9.52 -23.40 -6.31
C GLU A 141 -8.09 -23.43 -6.85
N GLY A 142 -7.50 -24.62 -7.00
CA GLY A 142 -6.23 -24.82 -7.70
C GLY A 142 -4.96 -24.18 -7.11
N GLY A 143 -5.02 -23.52 -5.94
CA GLY A 143 -3.86 -22.87 -5.30
C GLY A 143 -4.04 -22.41 -3.85
N GLY A 144 -5.16 -22.75 -3.20
CA GLY A 144 -5.56 -22.20 -1.90
C GLY A 144 -6.17 -20.81 -2.01
N ARG A 145 -6.77 -20.31 -0.91
CA ARG A 145 -7.39 -18.97 -0.87
C ARG A 145 -6.32 -17.88 -0.91
N ARG A 146 -5.99 -17.40 -2.11
CA ARG A 146 -4.97 -16.37 -2.36
C ARG A 146 -5.52 -14.94 -2.40
N ALA A 147 -6.80 -14.75 -2.09
CA ALA A 147 -7.42 -13.43 -1.90
C ALA A 147 -8.59 -13.46 -0.89
N GLU A 148 -9.01 -12.29 -0.39
CA GLU A 148 -10.17 -12.09 0.49
C GLU A 148 -10.84 -10.73 0.19
N TRP A 149 -12.14 -10.67 -0.13
CA TRP A 149 -12.83 -9.41 -0.41
C TRP A 149 -12.96 -8.53 0.84
N VAL A 150 -12.57 -7.26 0.75
CA VAL A 150 -12.72 -6.29 1.85
C VAL A 150 -14.20 -5.91 2.00
N GLY A 151 -14.72 -5.98 3.22
CA GLY A 151 -16.15 -5.79 3.49
C GLY A 151 -17.03 -7.04 3.29
N GLY A 152 -16.43 -8.20 2.96
CA GLY A 152 -17.16 -9.45 2.79
C GLY A 152 -18.07 -9.47 1.55
N GLU A 153 -19.14 -10.26 1.60
CA GLU A 153 -20.03 -10.46 0.44
C GLU A 153 -21.02 -9.30 0.22
N SER A 154 -21.36 -8.56 1.28
CA SER A 154 -22.13 -7.31 1.20
C SER A 154 -21.28 -6.08 0.86
N GLY A 155 -19.96 -6.17 1.05
CA GLY A 155 -19.01 -5.18 0.57
C GLY A 155 -18.93 -5.20 -0.95
N GLY A 156 -18.95 -4.03 -1.59
CA GLY A 156 -18.81 -3.94 -3.03
C GLY A 156 -17.48 -4.57 -3.48
N LYS A 157 -17.52 -5.53 -4.42
CA LYS A 157 -16.35 -6.23 -4.99
C LYS A 157 -15.43 -5.27 -5.77
N ALA A 158 -14.70 -4.46 -5.02
CA ALA A 158 -13.87 -3.35 -5.48
C ALA A 158 -12.47 -3.41 -4.88
N VAL A 159 -12.32 -3.76 -3.60
CA VAL A 159 -11.02 -3.94 -2.93
C VAL A 159 -10.91 -5.36 -2.38
N ALA A 160 -9.77 -6.01 -2.59
CA ALA A 160 -9.46 -7.34 -2.05
C ALA A 160 -8.08 -7.37 -1.40
N TRP A 161 -7.94 -8.11 -0.32
CA TRP A 161 -6.64 -8.58 0.16
C TRP A 161 -6.03 -9.56 -0.84
N ILE A 162 -4.73 -9.48 -1.07
CA ILE A 162 -3.97 -10.41 -1.91
C ILE A 162 -2.90 -11.13 -1.08
N TRP A 163 -2.97 -12.46 -1.05
CA TRP A 163 -2.14 -13.31 -0.19
C TRP A 163 -1.06 -14.05 -0.98
N TRP A 164 0.07 -13.38 -1.27
CA TRP A 164 1.28 -14.07 -1.78
C TRP A 164 1.94 -14.97 -0.72
N ARG A 165 1.74 -14.61 0.56
CA ARG A 165 1.79 -15.48 1.74
C ARG A 165 0.45 -15.30 2.46
N THR A 166 -0.20 -16.38 2.89
CA THR A 166 -1.43 -16.29 3.70
C THR A 166 -1.10 -15.94 5.16
N PRO A 167 -2.08 -15.46 5.96
CA PRO A 167 -1.89 -15.25 7.40
C PRO A 167 -1.43 -16.51 8.15
N GLU A 168 -1.83 -17.71 7.69
CA GLU A 168 -1.39 -18.99 8.25
C GLU A 168 0.06 -19.33 7.91
N GLU A 169 0.54 -18.93 6.73
CA GLU A 169 1.92 -19.08 6.28
C GLU A 169 2.85 -18.07 6.98
N TRP A 170 2.39 -16.81 7.15
CA TRP A 170 3.08 -15.78 7.95
C TRP A 170 3.15 -16.16 9.44
N ALA A 171 2.06 -16.69 10.00
CA ALA A 171 2.04 -17.23 11.35
C ALA A 171 3.10 -18.33 11.58
N GLY A 172 3.47 -19.09 10.55
CA GLY A 172 4.62 -20.00 10.58
C GLY A 172 5.92 -19.23 10.83
N VAL A 173 6.31 -18.36 9.89
CA VAL A 173 7.58 -17.60 9.96
C VAL A 173 7.72 -16.77 11.23
N LEU A 174 6.63 -16.19 11.73
CA LEU A 174 6.65 -15.44 13.00
C LEU A 174 6.96 -16.36 14.20
N VAL A 175 6.45 -17.59 14.21
CA VAL A 175 6.84 -18.59 15.22
C VAL A 175 8.28 -19.03 15.00
N ASP A 176 8.64 -19.41 13.77
CA ASP A 176 9.97 -19.94 13.43
C ASP A 176 11.08 -18.96 13.86
N TRP A 177 10.94 -17.66 13.55
CA TRP A 177 11.88 -16.61 14.00
C TRP A 177 11.93 -16.44 15.52
N VAL A 178 10.80 -16.57 16.23
CA VAL A 178 10.77 -16.53 17.71
C VAL A 178 11.42 -17.77 18.32
N GLU A 179 11.32 -18.94 17.67
CA GLU A 179 12.02 -20.15 18.09
C GLU A 179 13.54 -19.99 17.89
N GLU A 180 13.97 -19.54 16.71
CA GLU A 180 15.38 -19.33 16.33
C GLU A 180 16.08 -18.26 17.18
N THR A 181 15.39 -17.17 17.52
CA THR A 181 15.94 -16.09 18.35
C THR A 181 15.76 -16.30 19.87
N GLY A 182 15.09 -17.39 20.28
CA GLY A 182 14.86 -17.71 21.69
C GLY A 182 13.89 -16.76 22.42
N GLN A 183 13.14 -15.93 21.71
CA GLN A 183 12.25 -14.89 22.29
C GLN A 183 10.91 -15.45 22.81
N LYS A 184 10.77 -16.78 22.91
CA LYS A 184 9.60 -17.44 23.50
C LYS A 184 9.37 -16.97 24.93
N ASN A 185 8.09 -16.88 25.29
CA ASN A 185 7.59 -16.42 26.57
C ASN A 185 7.84 -14.95 26.97
N THR A 186 8.60 -14.19 26.16
CA THR A 186 8.74 -12.73 26.25
C THR A 186 7.55 -12.03 25.59
N VAL A 187 7.26 -10.79 25.99
CA VAL A 187 6.30 -9.91 25.31
C VAL A 187 7.08 -8.99 24.37
N LEU A 188 6.68 -8.94 23.10
CA LEU A 188 7.24 -8.07 22.06
C LEU A 188 6.15 -7.11 21.59
N THR A 189 6.48 -5.85 21.30
CA THR A 189 5.57 -4.92 20.65
C THR A 189 5.40 -5.26 19.16
N LEU A 190 4.29 -4.85 18.55
CA LEU A 190 4.14 -4.97 17.09
C LEU A 190 5.20 -4.13 16.34
N TYR A 191 5.64 -3.01 16.92
CA TYR A 191 6.72 -2.19 16.37
C TYR A 191 8.07 -2.95 16.32
N GLU A 192 8.46 -3.63 17.40
CA GLU A 192 9.69 -4.44 17.41
C GLU A 192 9.66 -5.59 16.38
N LEU A 193 8.48 -6.15 16.09
CA LEU A 193 8.32 -7.15 15.02
C LEU A 193 8.44 -6.52 13.62
N MET A 194 7.80 -5.37 13.38
CA MET A 194 7.68 -4.77 12.05
C MET A 194 8.88 -3.90 11.65
N GLU A 195 9.48 -3.19 12.60
CA GLU A 195 10.47 -2.13 12.37
C GLU A 195 11.73 -2.29 13.24
N GLY A 196 11.76 -3.25 14.16
CA GLY A 196 12.92 -3.50 15.03
C GLY A 196 14.17 -3.98 14.29
N GLU A 197 15.35 -3.61 14.79
CA GLU A 197 16.64 -3.95 14.17
C GLU A 197 16.85 -5.46 14.00
N ALA A 198 16.37 -6.26 14.97
CA ALA A 198 16.43 -7.71 14.96
C ALA A 198 15.60 -8.38 13.85
N THR A 199 14.71 -7.64 13.18
CA THR A 199 13.85 -8.16 12.10
C THR A 199 14.23 -7.67 10.71
N ILE A 200 15.19 -6.74 10.55
CA ILE A 200 15.60 -6.16 9.25
C ILE A 200 15.85 -7.21 8.15
N SER A 201 16.41 -8.37 8.50
CA SER A 201 16.68 -9.47 7.55
C SER A 201 15.49 -10.40 7.25
N GLN A 202 14.31 -10.17 7.84
CA GLN A 202 13.14 -11.05 7.79
C GLN A 202 12.11 -10.62 6.74
N GLU A 203 11.42 -11.58 6.11
CA GLU A 203 10.41 -11.29 5.08
C GLU A 203 9.23 -10.42 5.59
N PHE A 204 8.98 -10.40 6.90
CA PHE A 204 7.88 -9.65 7.53
C PHE A 204 8.23 -8.22 7.97
N HIS A 205 9.50 -7.80 7.87
CA HIS A 205 9.92 -6.46 8.25
C HIS A 205 9.38 -5.40 7.26
N GLY A 206 8.67 -4.40 7.78
CA GLY A 206 7.88 -3.45 7.01
C GLY A 206 6.70 -4.08 6.26
N MET A 207 6.04 -5.09 6.84
CA MET A 207 4.74 -5.58 6.36
C MET A 207 3.59 -4.62 6.71
N ASP A 208 2.37 -4.90 6.22
CA ASP A 208 1.18 -4.13 6.61
C ASP A 208 0.62 -4.59 7.98
N PRO A 209 0.25 -3.67 8.89
CA PRO A 209 -0.14 -3.99 10.26
C PRO A 209 -1.43 -4.83 10.35
N ASP A 210 -2.40 -4.66 9.44
CA ASP A 210 -3.60 -5.51 9.41
C ASP A 210 -3.24 -6.96 9.12
N VAL A 211 -2.17 -7.16 8.33
CA VAL A 211 -1.70 -8.49 7.91
C VAL A 211 -0.88 -9.14 9.01
N LEU A 212 -0.10 -8.37 9.78
CA LEU A 212 0.48 -8.86 11.02
C LEU A 212 -0.63 -9.24 12.01
N ALA A 213 -1.61 -8.36 12.25
CA ALA A 213 -2.74 -8.63 13.15
C ALA A 213 -3.55 -9.88 12.74
N LYS A 214 -3.86 -10.05 11.45
CA LYS A 214 -4.47 -11.28 10.90
C LYS A 214 -3.61 -12.53 11.18
N SER A 215 -2.28 -12.43 11.02
CA SER A 215 -1.35 -13.55 11.24
C SER A 215 -1.21 -13.90 12.72
N LEU A 216 -1.11 -12.91 13.60
CA LEU A 216 -1.11 -13.12 15.05
C LEU A 216 -2.46 -13.70 15.53
N ASN A 217 -3.58 -13.29 14.93
CA ASN A 217 -4.90 -13.86 15.24
C ASN A 217 -4.98 -15.37 14.93
N VAL A 218 -4.28 -15.86 13.89
CA VAL A 218 -4.13 -17.31 13.63
C VAL A 218 -3.35 -17.99 14.75
N LEU A 219 -2.29 -17.38 15.27
CA LEU A 219 -1.50 -17.93 16.39
C LEU A 219 -2.28 -17.95 17.70
N VAL A 220 -3.07 -16.90 17.99
CA VAL A 220 -3.99 -16.85 19.14
C VAL A 220 -5.02 -17.97 19.06
N LYS A 221 -5.66 -18.17 17.90
CA LYS A 221 -6.60 -19.29 17.67
C LYS A 221 -5.95 -20.69 17.77
N ARG A 222 -4.63 -20.78 17.58
CA ARG A 222 -3.83 -22.02 17.74
C ARG A 222 -3.25 -22.18 19.16
N GLY A 223 -3.49 -21.23 20.08
CA GLY A 223 -2.89 -21.23 21.42
C GLY A 223 -1.38 -20.99 21.47
N LYS A 224 -0.76 -20.58 20.35
CA LYS A 224 0.69 -20.34 20.22
C LYS A 224 1.11 -18.90 20.54
N ALA A 225 0.16 -17.97 20.64
CA ALA A 225 0.43 -16.60 21.02
C ALA A 225 -0.75 -15.98 21.79
N GLN A 226 -0.51 -14.85 22.44
CA GLN A 226 -1.53 -13.99 23.04
C GLN A 226 -1.19 -12.54 22.73
N VAL A 227 -2.17 -11.77 22.22
CA VAL A 227 -2.04 -10.33 21.97
C VAL A 227 -2.57 -9.55 23.18
N PHE A 228 -1.94 -8.42 23.48
CA PHE A 228 -2.20 -7.54 24.62
C PHE A 228 -2.23 -6.07 24.17
N GLY A 229 -2.77 -5.20 25.01
CA GLY A 229 -2.74 -3.74 24.82
C GLY A 229 -3.96 -3.16 24.11
N SER A 230 -3.94 -1.84 23.92
CA SER A 230 -4.91 -1.05 23.17
C SER A 230 -4.36 -0.68 21.79
N GLU A 231 -5.17 -0.04 20.95
CA GLU A 231 -4.88 0.25 19.53
C GLU A 231 -3.50 0.90 19.30
N ASP A 232 -3.12 1.89 20.11
CA ASP A 232 -1.84 2.62 20.02
C ASP A 232 -0.62 1.87 20.60
N SER A 233 -0.82 0.76 21.31
CA SER A 233 0.24 0.10 22.10
C SER A 233 -0.02 -1.41 22.22
N GLN A 234 -0.06 -2.07 21.06
CA GLN A 234 -0.24 -3.52 20.99
C GLN A 234 1.08 -4.27 21.19
N GLY A 235 1.03 -5.33 22.00
CA GLY A 235 2.10 -6.29 22.17
C GLY A 235 1.61 -7.73 22.05
N VAL A 236 2.53 -8.67 21.89
CA VAL A 236 2.26 -10.09 21.73
C VAL A 236 3.27 -10.94 22.49
N LYS A 237 2.77 -11.96 23.19
CA LYS A 237 3.58 -13.03 23.77
C LYS A 237 3.43 -14.29 22.91
N PHE A 238 4.53 -14.96 22.66
CA PHE A 238 4.55 -16.29 22.03
C PHE A 238 4.85 -17.36 23.08
N PHE A 239 4.35 -18.59 22.87
CA PHE A 239 4.48 -19.71 23.81
C PHE A 239 5.35 -20.85 23.24
#